data_AF-A0A3B9RZE3-F1
#
_entry.id   AF-A0A3B9RZE3-F1
#
_cell.length_a   1.000
_cell.length_b   1.000
_cell.length_c   1.000
_cell.angle_alpha   90.00
_cell.angle_beta   90.00
_cell.angle_gamma   90.00
#
_symmetry.space_group_name_H-M   'P 1'
#
loop_
_entity.id
_entity.type
_entity.pdbx_description
1 polymer ?
#
loop_
_entity_poly.entity_id
_entity_poly.type
_entity_poly.pdbx_seq_one_letter_code
_entity_poly.pdbx_strand_id
1 'polypeptide(L)' 'MKTQTPQTIYLKDYKPPQFLINTVDLHIDLAEEWTTVKAQLNVQKNSASSENSKTLVLNGQKMELL' A
#
# COMPACT_ATOMS: atom_id res chain seq x y z
N MET A 1 -5.14 -21.45 -7.80
CA MET A 1 -6.04 -20.88 -6.76
C MET A 1 -5.19 -20.45 -5.58
N LYS A 2 -5.07 -19.15 -5.26
CA LYS A 2 -4.36 -18.71 -4.04
C LYS A 2 -5.34 -18.83 -2.86
N THR A 3 -5.32 -19.99 -2.20
CA THR A 3 -6.08 -20.28 -0.97
C THR A 3 -5.34 -19.73 0.26
N GLN A 4 -5.12 -18.42 0.33
CA GLN A 4 -4.66 -17.82 1.57
C GLN A 4 -5.89 -17.41 2.36
N THR A 5 -6.30 -18.25 3.30
CA THR A 5 -7.26 -17.87 4.33
C THR A 5 -6.69 -16.65 5.05
N PRO A 6 -7.43 -15.52 5.14
CA PRO A 6 -6.96 -14.35 5.86
C PRO A 6 -6.54 -14.77 7.27
N GLN A 7 -5.31 -14.46 7.66
CA GLN A 7 -4.84 -14.74 9.01
C GLN A 7 -5.52 -13.76 9.98
N THR A 8 -5.89 -14.26 11.16
CA THR A 8 -6.44 -13.40 12.22
C THR A 8 -5.42 -12.35 12.62
N ILE A 9 -5.80 -11.07 12.51
CA ILE A 9 -4.98 -9.94 12.94
C ILE A 9 -5.36 -9.60 14.38
N TYR A 10 -4.38 -9.56 15.29
CA TYR A 10 -4.61 -9.24 16.70
C TYR A 10 -4.18 -7.80 17.01
N LEU A 11 -4.98 -7.11 17.83
CA LEU A 11 -4.68 -5.74 18.27
C LEU A 11 -3.32 -5.64 19.00
N LYS A 12 -2.95 -6.66 19.79
CA LYS A 12 -1.67 -6.70 20.54
C LYS A 12 -0.42 -6.72 19.66
N ASP A 13 -0.56 -7.12 18.39
CA ASP A 13 0.54 -7.24 17.44
C ASP A 13 0.66 -6.00 16.54
N TYR A 14 -0.14 -4.96 16.80
CA TYR A 14 -0.06 -3.70 16.08
C TYR A 14 1.30 -3.04 16.26
N LYS A 15 1.88 -2.60 15.14
CA LYS A 15 3.10 -1.80 15.10
C LYS A 15 2.88 -0.57 14.22
N PRO A 16 3.45 0.60 14.59
CA PRO A 16 3.44 1.76 13.71
C PRO A 16 4.03 1.41 12.34
N PRO A 17 3.38 1.82 11.23
CA PRO A 17 3.89 1.53 9.89
C PRO A 17 5.25 2.21 9.70
N GLN A 18 6.12 1.58 8.92
CA GLN A 18 7.47 2.09 8.70
C GLN A 18 7.49 3.39 7.88
N PHE A 19 6.55 3.54 6.96
CA PHE A 19 6.43 4.70 6.10
C PHE A 19 5.05 5.33 6.28
N LEU A 20 5.00 6.65 6.20
CA LEU A 20 3.78 7.43 6.16
C LEU A 20 3.60 7.98 4.74
N ILE A 21 2.35 8.02 4.30
CA ILE A 21 1.96 8.65 3.04
C ILE A 21 1.26 9.95 3.40
N ASN A 22 1.87 11.07 3.02
CA ASN A 22 1.37 12.39 3.38
C ASN A 22 0.36 12.92 2.37
N THR A 23 0.64 12.71 1.09
CA THR A 23 -0.22 13.13 -0.01
C THR A 23 -0.27 12.01 -1.05
N VAL A 24 -1.43 11.92 -1.69
CA VAL A 24 -1.72 10.97 -2.76
C VAL A 24 -2.36 11.76 -3.88
N ASP A 25 -1.64 11.90 -4.99
CA ASP A 25 -2.19 12.47 -6.21
C ASP A 25 -2.66 11.32 -7.10
N LEU A 26 -3.98 11.24 -7.31
CA LEU A 26 -4.62 10.20 -8.10
C LEU A 26 -5.14 10.77 -9.41
N HIS A 27 -4.77 10.11 -10.50
CA HIS A 27 -5.36 10.33 -11.81
C HIS A 27 -6.04 9.05 -12.27
N ILE A 28 -7.35 9.12 -12.48
CA ILE A 28 -8.19 7.98 -12.83
C ILE A 28 -8.72 8.21 -14.23
N ASP A 29 -8.19 7.45 -15.17
CA ASP A 29 -8.61 7.43 -16.57
C ASP A 29 -9.65 6.32 -16.74
N LEU A 30 -10.91 6.70 -16.90
CA LEU A 30 -12.02 5.77 -17.10
C LEU A 30 -12.19 5.46 -18.59
N ALA A 31 -12.07 4.19 -18.97
CA ALA A 31 -12.43 3.69 -20.28
C ALA A 31 -13.42 2.51 -20.15
N GLU A 32 -14.04 2.12 -21.27
CA GLU A 32 -15.10 1.10 -21.27
C GLU A 32 -14.59 -0.30 -20.91
N GLU A 33 -13.37 -0.65 -21.35
CA GLU A 33 -12.79 -1.98 -21.13
C GLU A 33 -12.01 -2.08 -19.81
N TRP A 34 -11.27 -1.03 -19.43
CA TRP A 34 -10.53 -0.95 -18.18
C TRP A 34 -10.39 0.48 -17.67
N THR A 35 -10.05 0.61 -16.39
CA THR A 35 -9.71 1.89 -15.77
C THR A 35 -8.22 1.94 -15.48
N THR A 36 -7.53 2.97 -15.97
CA THR A 36 -6.12 3.20 -15.65
C THR A 36 -6.02 4.13 -14.46
N VAL A 37 -5.34 3.69 -13.40
CA VAL A 37 -5.10 4.49 -12.20
C VAL A 37 -3.62 4.82 -12.10
N LYS A 38 -3.28 6.10 -12.18
CA LYS A 38 -1.93 6.61 -11.92
C LYS A 38 -1.93 7.23 -10.53
N ALA A 39 -1.00 6.78 -9.69
CA ALA A 39 -0.86 7.27 -8.32
C ALA A 39 0.55 7.80 -8.08
N GLN A 40 0.65 9.05 -7.65
CA GLN A 40 1.89 9.63 -7.14
C GLN A 40 1.76 9.77 -5.63
N LEU A 41 2.68 9.12 -4.90
CA LEU A 41 2.66 9.05 -3.44
C LEU A 41 3.82 9.87 -2.86
N ASN A 42 3.51 10.81 -1.95
CA ASN A 42 4.54 11.45 -1.13
C ASN A 42 4.77 10.61 0.13
N VAL A 43 5.87 9.86 0.12
CA VAL A 43 6.20 8.88 1.15
C VAL A 43 7.37 9.38 2.01
N GLN A 44 7.20 9.33 3.33
CA GLN A 44 8.25 9.64 4.29
C GLN A 44 8.45 8.50 5.29
N LYS A 45 9.62 8.42 5.91
CA LYS A 45 9.88 7.48 7.02
C LYS A 45 9.11 7.93 8.26
N ASN A 46 8.49 6.97 8.94
CA ASN A 46 7.81 7.21 10.21
C ASN A 46 8.82 7.22 11.36
N SER A 47 8.98 8.34 12.06
CA SER A 47 9.85 8.43 13.24
C SER A 47 9.35 7.61 14.44
N ALA A 48 8.07 7.24 14.47
CA ALA A 48 7.50 6.37 15.50
C ALA A 48 7.74 4.88 15.23
N SER A 49 8.29 4.52 14.06
CA SER A 49 8.66 3.14 13.77
C SER A 49 10.07 2.85 14.28
N SER A 50 10.20 1.77 15.05
CA SER A 50 11.49 1.24 15.49
C SER A 50 12.20 0.43 14.41
N GLU A 51 11.54 0.13 13.30
CA GLU A 51 12.12 -0.64 12.20
C GLU A 51 12.95 0.23 11.26
N ASN A 52 14.20 -0.18 11.03
CA ASN A 52 15.16 0.53 10.17
C ASN A 52 15.31 -0.09 8.77
N SER A 53 14.35 -0.93 8.35
CA SER A 53 14.27 -1.42 6.97
C SER A 53 14.21 -0.24 5.97
N LYS A 54 14.74 -0.43 4.78
CA LYS A 54 14.66 0.57 3.70
C LYS A 54 13.65 0.17 2.62
N THR A 55 12.96 -0.95 2.80
CA THR A 55 12.06 -1.52 1.81
C THR A 55 10.65 -0.99 1.97
N LEU A 56 10.17 -0.25 0.97
CA LEU A 56 8.77 0.16 0.89
C LEU A 56 7.92 -1.00 0.37
N VAL A 57 6.98 -1.48 1.18
CA VAL A 57 6.00 -2.51 0.79
C VAL A 57 4.64 -1.86 0.59
N LEU A 58 4.10 -1.98 -0.62
CA LEU A 58 2.77 -1.48 -0.98
C LEU A 58 1.82 -2.67 -1.21
N ASN A 59 0.61 -2.58 -0.66
CA ASN A 59 -0.42 -3.59 -0.87
C ASN A 59 -1.14 -3.33 -2.20
N GLY A 60 -1.25 -4.36 -3.05
CA GLY A 60 -1.98 -4.31 -4.30
C GLY A 60 -2.69 -5.63 -4.59
N GLN A 61 -3.91 -5.58 -5.12
CA GLN A 61 -4.72 -6.77 -5.41
C GLN A 61 -5.52 -6.58 -6.70
N LYS A 62 -5.56 -7.62 -7.55
CA LYS A 62 -6.34 -7.65 -8.80
C LYS A 62 -6.09 -6.42 -9.70
N MET A 63 -4.82 -6.07 -9.85
CA MET A 63 -4.36 -4.95 -10.66
C MET A 63 -3.20 -5.42 -11.53
N GLU A 64 -3.06 -4.80 -12.70
CA GLU A 64 -1.92 -4.96 -13.59
C GLU A 64 -1.02 -3.73 -13.46
N LEU A 65 0.29 -3.95 -13.46
CA LEU A 65 1.28 -2.88 -13.44
C LEU A 65 1.70 -2.60 -14.88
N LEU A 66 1.62 -1.33 -15.27
CA LEU A 66 2.05 -0.83 -16.58
C LEU A 66 3.56 -0.59 -16.62
#